data_AF-A0A7K2Y4N5-F1
#
_entry.id   AF-A0A7K2Y4N5-F1
#
_cell.length_a   1.000
_cell.length_b   1.000
_cell.length_c   1.000
_cell.angle_alpha   90.00
_cell.angle_beta   90.00
_cell.angle_gamma   90.00
#
_symmetry.space_group_name_H-M   'P 1'
#
loop_
_entity.id
_entity.type
_entity.pdbx_description
1 polymer ?
#
loop_
_entity_poly.entity_id
_entity_poly.type
_entity_poly.pdbx_seq_one_letter_code
_entity_poly.pdbx_strand_id
1 'polypeptide(L)'
;MPTAKYEKYCVAVPPLDPNADVMTIQESAYVLKCSVSHLYRVLRANPKLRSRSGRRVVMNKAARDAYYRMNQGSKRLATAA
;
A
#
# COMPACT_ATOMS: atom_id res chain seq x y z
N MET A 1 5.84 18.11 -16.03
CA MET A 1 4.38 18.04 -15.84
C MET A 1 3.99 16.61 -15.48
N PRO A 2 3.25 16.37 -14.39
CA PRO A 2 2.61 15.07 -14.18
C PRO A 2 1.59 14.88 -15.31
N THR A 3 1.72 13.83 -16.11
CA THR A 3 0.71 13.54 -17.15
C THR A 3 -0.51 12.87 -16.53
N ALA A 4 -1.69 12.99 -17.16
CA ALA A 4 -2.95 12.41 -16.67
C ALA A 4 -2.89 10.90 -16.35
N LYS A 5 -1.93 10.18 -16.95
CA LYS A 5 -1.61 8.79 -16.59
C LYS A 5 -1.10 8.67 -15.15
N TYR A 6 -0.17 9.53 -14.72
CA TYR A 6 0.38 9.53 -13.36
C TYR A 6 -0.67 9.86 -12.31
N GLU A 7 -1.61 10.77 -12.63
CA GLU A 7 -2.71 11.10 -11.73
C GLU A 7 -3.59 9.87 -11.47
N LYS A 8 -3.96 9.11 -12.52
CA LYS A 8 -4.74 7.87 -12.38
C LYS A 8 -4.02 6.79 -11.55
N TYR A 9 -2.70 6.65 -11.67
CA TYR A 9 -1.95 5.64 -10.91
C TYR A 9 -1.77 6.00 -9.44
N CYS A 10 -1.85 7.28 -9.09
CA CYS A 10 -1.74 7.75 -7.71
C CYS A 10 -3.07 7.71 -6.93
N VAL A 11 -4.18 7.42 -7.61
CA VAL A 11 -5.51 7.31 -6.98
C VAL A 11 -5.71 5.91 -6.42
N ALA A 12 -6.14 5.85 -5.16
CA ALA A 12 -6.56 4.62 -4.50
C ALA A 12 -7.91 4.16 -5.07
N VAL A 13 -8.04 2.88 -5.36
CA VAL A 13 -9.24 2.29 -5.99
C VAL A 13 -9.86 1.30 -5.00
N PRO A 14 -11.18 1.30 -4.79
CA PRO A 14 -11.81 0.30 -3.95
C PRO A 14 -11.60 -1.11 -4.54
N PRO A 15 -11.21 -2.10 -3.72
CA PRO A 15 -11.12 -3.49 -4.16
C PRO A 15 -12.50 -4.04 -4.52
N LEU A 16 -12.54 -4.98 -5.48
CA LEU A 16 -13.75 -5.73 -5.80
C LEU A 16 -14.26 -6.55 -4.61
N ASP A 17 -13.35 -7.15 -3.85
CA ASP A 17 -13.64 -7.88 -2.61
C ASP A 17 -12.75 -7.33 -1.47
N PRO A 18 -13.35 -6.76 -0.40
CA PRO A 18 -12.60 -6.27 0.76
C PRO A 18 -11.72 -7.33 1.44
N ASN A 19 -12.10 -8.61 1.34
CA ASN A 19 -11.43 -9.72 2.00
C ASN A 19 -10.47 -10.48 1.07
N ALA A 20 -10.23 -9.99 -0.14
CA ALA A 20 -9.30 -10.62 -1.07
C ALA A 20 -7.93 -10.83 -0.42
N ASP A 21 -7.39 -12.05 -0.55
CA ASP A 21 -6.11 -12.43 0.05
C ASP A 21 -4.94 -11.67 -0.59
N VAL A 22 -5.07 -11.33 -1.87
CA VAL A 22 -4.10 -10.59 -2.66
C VAL A 22 -4.77 -9.35 -3.27
N MET A 23 -4.18 -8.18 -3.03
CA MET A 23 -4.65 -6.90 -3.54
C MET A 23 -3.55 -6.16 -4.27
N THR A 24 -3.91 -5.34 -5.25
CA THR A 24 -2.98 -4.40 -5.87
C THR A 24 -2.58 -3.29 -4.91
N ILE A 25 -1.54 -2.50 -5.25
CA ILE A 25 -1.15 -1.35 -4.44
C ILE A 25 -2.29 -0.33 -4.29
N GLN A 26 -3.06 -0.08 -5.35
CA GLN A 26 -4.15 0.91 -5.32
C GLN A 26 -5.29 0.48 -4.39
N GLU A 27 -5.64 -0.80 -4.44
CA GLU A 27 -6.63 -1.43 -3.56
C GLU A 27 -6.14 -1.48 -2.11
N SER A 28 -4.87 -1.87 -1.92
CA SER A 28 -4.24 -1.89 -0.61
C SER A 28 -4.19 -0.50 0.02
N ALA A 29 -3.88 0.53 -0.77
CA ALA A 29 -3.88 1.92 -0.31
C ALA A 29 -5.29 2.40 0.09
N TYR A 30 -6.33 1.94 -0.62
CA TYR A 30 -7.72 2.24 -0.28
C TYR A 30 -8.13 1.61 1.06
N VAL A 31 -7.76 0.35 1.28
CA VAL A 31 -8.03 -0.39 2.53
C VAL A 31 -7.24 0.20 3.69
N LEU A 32 -5.95 0.48 3.49
CA LEU A 32 -5.04 1.03 4.52
C LEU A 32 -5.23 2.52 4.76
N LYS A 33 -6.11 3.19 4.01
CA LYS A 33 -6.37 4.64 4.06
C LYS A 33 -5.09 5.47 3.99
N CYS A 34 -4.19 5.11 3.06
CA CYS A 34 -2.93 5.80 2.83
C CYS A 34 -2.75 6.20 1.35
N SER A 35 -1.79 7.07 1.06
CA SER A 35 -1.51 7.45 -0.33
C SER A 35 -0.76 6.35 -1.07
N VAL A 36 -1.11 6.15 -2.34
CA VAL A 36 -0.46 5.13 -3.21
C VAL A 36 1.04 5.38 -3.33
N SER A 37 1.46 6.65 -3.45
CA SER A 37 2.87 7.02 -3.55
C SER A 37 3.66 6.68 -2.29
N HIS A 38 3.07 6.90 -1.10
CA HIS A 38 3.69 6.52 0.16
C HIS A 38 3.84 4.99 0.26
N LEU A 39 2.75 4.26 -0.02
CA LEU A 39 2.78 2.80 0.01
C LEU A 39 3.81 2.24 -0.98
N TYR A 40 3.88 2.77 -2.20
CA TYR A 40 4.88 2.39 -3.19
C TYR A 40 6.31 2.63 -2.70
N ARG A 41 6.59 3.78 -2.07
CA ARG A 41 7.92 4.09 -1.52
C ARG A 41 8.31 3.13 -0.40
N VAL A 42 7.38 2.79 0.49
CA VAL A 42 7.61 1.82 1.58
C VAL A 42 7.86 0.42 1.03
N LEU A 43 7.06 -0.02 0.05
CA LEU A 43 7.24 -1.31 -0.62
C LEU A 43 8.53 -1.37 -1.43
N ARG A 44 8.99 -0.24 -1.99
CA ARG A 44 10.29 -0.16 -2.68
C ARG A 44 11.43 -0.40 -1.69
N ALA A 45 11.37 0.23 -0.52
CA ALA A 45 12.34 0.10 0.57
C ALA A 45 12.29 -1.27 1.26
N ASN A 46 11.13 -1.94 1.26
CA ASN A 46 10.93 -3.23 1.92
C ASN A 46 10.45 -4.30 0.91
N PRO A 47 11.37 -4.91 0.12
CA PRO A 47 11.02 -5.89 -0.90
C PRO A 47 10.27 -7.11 -0.36
N LYS A 48 10.45 -7.45 0.92
CA LYS A 48 9.79 -8.59 1.58
C LYS A 48 8.28 -8.41 1.76
N LEU A 49 7.78 -7.17 1.69
CA LEU A 49 6.36 -6.83 1.84
C LEU A 49 5.63 -6.75 0.50
N ARG A 50 6.32 -6.98 -0.62
CA ARG A 50 5.71 -6.97 -1.95
C ARG A 50 5.87 -8.30 -2.64
N SER A 51 4.83 -8.70 -3.35
CA SER A 51 4.89 -9.76 -4.36
C SER A 51 4.66 -9.16 -5.74
N ARG A 52 5.04 -9.87 -6.80
CA ARG A 52 4.75 -9.47 -8.18
C ARG A 52 3.81 -10.49 -8.80
N SER A 53 2.70 -9.99 -9.35
CA SER A 53 1.81 -10.75 -10.22
C SER A 53 2.01 -10.22 -11.64
N GLY A 54 2.86 -10.90 -12.40
CA GLY A 54 3.36 -10.42 -13.68
C GLY A 54 4.03 -9.04 -13.56
N ARG A 55 3.49 -8.03 -14.26
CA ARG A 55 3.99 -6.65 -14.23
C ARG A 55 3.48 -5.85 -13.02
N ARG A 56 2.47 -6.33 -12.29
CA ARG A 56 1.83 -5.61 -11.18
C ARG A 56 2.48 -5.95 -9.86
N VAL A 57 2.59 -4.96 -8.98
CA VAL A 57 2.98 -5.17 -7.59
C VAL A 57 1.71 -5.42 -6.79
N VAL A 58 1.74 -6.46 -5.98
CA VAL A 58 0.61 -6.93 -5.16
C VAL A 58 1.05 -7.15 -3.72
N MET A 59 0.12 -6.95 -2.80
CA MET A 59 0.26 -7.24 -1.39
C MET A 59 -0.72 -8.32 -0.98
N ASN A 60 -0.20 -9.28 -0.24
CA ASN A 60 -0.93 -10.31 0.46
C ASN A 60 -1.41 -9.79 1.82
N LYS A 61 -2.42 -10.44 2.42
CA LYS A 61 -2.96 -10.08 3.74
C LYS A 61 -1.88 -9.93 4.82
N ALA A 62 -0.97 -10.90 4.94
CA ALA A 62 0.14 -10.83 5.89
C ALA A 62 1.06 -9.61 5.70
N ALA A 63 1.30 -9.19 4.46
CA ALA A 63 2.09 -8.00 4.17
C ALA A 63 1.36 -6.71 4.55
N ARG A 64 0.02 -6.66 4.39
CA ARG A 64 -0.82 -5.55 4.84
C ARG A 64 -0.79 -5.43 6.36
N ASP A 65 -0.90 -6.54 7.06
CA ASP A 65 -0.83 -6.57 8.53
C ASP A 65 0.55 -6.13 9.03
N ALA A 66 1.63 -6.60 8.39
CA ALA A 66 2.99 -6.17 8.72
C ALA A 66 3.17 -4.66 8.50
N TYR A 67 2.68 -4.12 7.38
CA TYR A 67 2.69 -2.67 7.13
C TYR A 67 1.89 -1.90 8.18
N TYR A 68 0.71 -2.38 8.55
CA TYR A 68 -0.12 -1.76 9.57
C TYR A 68 0.58 -1.70 10.93
N ARG A 69 1.24 -2.79 11.34
CA ARG A 69 2.04 -2.85 12.57
C ARG A 69 3.22 -1.88 12.53
N MET A 70 3.95 -1.80 11.42
CA MET A 70 5.05 -0.84 11.24
C MET A 70 4.55 0.61 11.38
N ASN A 71 3.44 0.93 10.73
CA ASN A 71 2.90 2.29 10.72
C ASN A 71 2.27 2.70 12.07
N GLN A 72 1.62 1.77 12.77
CA GLN A 72 1.15 2.02 14.14
C GLN A 72 2.31 2.21 15.13
N GLY A 73 3.40 1.45 14.98
CA GLY A 73 4.62 1.64 15.77
C GLY A 73 5.18 3.06 15.61
N SER A 74 5.23 3.56 14.37
CA SER A 74 5.65 4.94 14.08
C SER A 74 4.70 6.01 14.66
N LYS A 75 3.38 5.78 14.65
CA LYS A 75 2.42 6.73 15.22
C LYS A 75 2.50 6.80 16.75
N ARG A 76 2.68 5.67 17.43
CA ARG A 76 2.84 5.64 18.90
C ARG A 76 4.09 6.38 19.37
N LEU A 77 5.17 6.37 18.58
CA LEU A 77 6.38 7.14 18.88
C LEU A 77 6.20 8.66 18.68
N ALA A 78 5.33 9.09 17.75
CA ALA A 78 5.10 10.50 17.45
C ALA A 78 4.15 11.21 18.44
N THR A 79 3.32 10.46 19.18
CA THR A 79 2.38 11.02 20.18
C THR A 79 2.95 11.00 21.60
N ALA A 80 4.13 10.40 21.80
CA ALA A 80 4.79 10.27 23.09
C ALA A 80 5.94 11.29 23.30
N ALA A 81 6.09 12.26 22.40
CA ALA A 81 7.06 13.36 22.48
C ALA A 81 6.31 14.69 22.63
#